data_AF-A0A2P7ZAE0-F1
#
_entry.id   AF-A0A2P7ZAE0-F1
#
_cell.length_a   1.000
_cell.length_b   1.000
_cell.length_c   1.000
_cell.angle_alpha   90.00
_cell.angle_beta   90.00
_cell.angle_gamma   90.00
#
_symmetry.space_group_name_H-M   'P 1'
#
loop_
_entity.id
_entity.type
_entity.pdbx_description
1 polymer ?
#
loop_
_entity_poly.entity_id
_entity_poly.type
_entity_poly.pdbx_seq_one_letter_code
_entity_poly.pdbx_strand_id
1 'polypeptide(L)'
;MNTTSLVLVYYKNQYRIARYGVWDGYPESAGLNVLGFLSKPMYVHRLVLNPPKLFTPTKVQSDNINNLAEDISRNAYDMITPTEDEQFAPRYGTWKWMQATFVIRGEDDPRGGDQAAGGVAHAKQEDKTLSTDQWVKVAIDPTKEIPSTEDVCVTWETLKQDAYFPLLRNCPSLAPETGAGILSLVANATGMIPVRRETSHIASADWVYVVDVDKVVLEVFSGIHGVRGGKRFGKIEYGPGFVAGWRLDDLPSPKDFLKGIDAAIMSR
;
A
#
# COMPACT_ATOMS: atom_id res chain seq x y z
N MET A 1 -11.46 -7.74 -0.40
CA MET A 1 -11.72 -7.22 0.97
C MET A 1 -10.54 -6.34 1.34
N ASN A 2 -10.77 -5.07 1.69
CA ASN A 2 -9.68 -4.15 2.04
C ASN A 2 -9.27 -4.41 3.49
N THR A 3 -8.07 -4.95 3.69
CA THR A 3 -7.53 -5.18 5.04
C THR A 3 -6.62 -4.01 5.39
N THR A 4 -6.90 -3.39 6.53
CA THR A 4 -6.23 -2.17 6.96
C THR A 4 -5.03 -2.49 7.83
N SER A 5 -4.05 -1.59 7.87
CA SER A 5 -2.92 -1.70 8.79
C SER A 5 -2.53 -0.37 9.39
N LEU A 6 -1.80 -0.42 10.50
CA LEU A 6 -1.15 0.74 11.09
C LEU A 6 0.32 0.41 11.35
N VAL A 7 1.22 1.14 10.70
CA VAL A 7 2.67 1.01 10.91
C VAL A 7 3.13 2.12 11.85
N LEU A 8 3.68 1.71 12.99
CA LEU A 8 4.17 2.58 14.05
C LEU A 8 5.68 2.46 14.20
N VAL A 9 6.37 3.59 14.33
CA VAL A 9 7.77 3.62 14.79
C VAL A 9 7.85 4.37 16.10
N TYR A 10 8.21 3.64 17.16
CA TYR A 10 8.37 4.17 18.51
C TYR A 10 9.87 4.39 18.78
N TYR A 11 10.25 5.64 19.05
CA TYR A 11 11.63 6.01 19.31
C TYR A 11 11.73 7.28 20.18
N LYS A 12 12.60 7.22 21.19
CA LYS A 12 12.73 8.24 22.26
C LYS A 12 11.40 8.51 22.94
N ASN A 13 10.74 7.45 23.39
CA ASN A 13 9.48 7.47 24.14
C ASN A 13 8.31 8.18 23.42
N GLN A 14 8.32 8.17 22.08
CA GLN A 14 7.30 8.82 21.25
C GLN A 14 7.05 8.03 19.96
N TYR A 15 5.80 8.01 19.49
CA TYR A 15 5.47 7.56 18.14
C TYR A 15 5.94 8.62 17.13
N ARG A 16 7.09 8.35 16.50
CA ARG A 16 7.70 9.22 15.48
C ARG A 16 7.00 9.09 14.13
N ILE A 17 6.56 7.88 13.81
CA ILE A 17 5.76 7.57 12.64
C ILE A 17 4.52 6.82 13.11
N ALA A 18 3.36 7.20 12.58
CA ALA A 18 2.13 6.43 12.73
C ALA A 18 1.34 6.56 11.43
N ARG A 19 1.42 5.54 10.58
CA ARG A 19 0.87 5.54 9.23
C ARG A 19 -0.23 4.49 9.08
N TYR A 20 -1.45 4.97 8.86
CA TYR A 20 -2.58 4.11 8.54
C TYR A 20 -2.57 3.75 7.06
N GLY A 21 -2.66 2.46 6.77
CA GLY A 21 -2.77 1.86 5.46
C GLY A 21 -4.15 1.26 5.24
N VAL A 22 -4.73 1.50 4.07
CA VAL A 22 -6.10 1.08 3.74
C VAL A 22 -6.19 -0.17 2.86
N TRP A 23 -5.05 -0.65 2.36
CA TRP A 23 -4.93 -1.84 1.52
C TRP A 23 -3.89 -2.80 2.09
N ASP A 24 -4.09 -4.09 1.81
CA ASP A 24 -3.12 -5.17 2.01
C ASP A 24 -2.43 -5.15 3.39
N GLY A 25 -3.21 -4.94 4.45
CA GLY A 25 -2.72 -4.86 5.82
C GLY A 25 -2.26 -6.17 6.45
N TYR A 26 -2.53 -7.30 5.80
CA TYR A 26 -2.17 -8.64 6.30
C TYR A 26 -0.67 -8.84 6.52
N PRO A 27 -0.27 -9.81 7.36
CA PRO A 27 1.13 -10.17 7.58
C PRO A 27 1.90 -10.53 6.31
N GLU A 28 1.25 -11.21 5.37
CA GLU A 28 1.81 -11.66 4.09
C GLU A 28 2.18 -10.49 3.18
N SER A 29 1.58 -9.33 3.38
CA SER A 29 1.80 -8.11 2.59
C SER A 29 2.47 -7.03 3.43
N ALA A 30 1.72 -6.27 4.22
CA ALA A 30 2.27 -5.20 5.05
C ALA A 30 3.30 -5.71 6.06
N GLY A 31 3.06 -6.87 6.67
CA GLY A 31 4.00 -7.47 7.63
C GLY A 31 5.34 -7.85 6.99
N LEU A 32 5.33 -8.49 5.83
CA LEU A 32 6.55 -8.81 5.09
C LEU A 32 7.27 -7.57 4.57
N ASN A 33 6.54 -6.51 4.19
CA ASN A 33 7.14 -5.23 3.84
C ASN A 33 7.88 -4.60 5.04
N VAL A 34 7.27 -4.62 6.23
CA VAL A 34 7.92 -4.17 7.47
C VAL A 34 9.13 -5.05 7.79
N LEU A 35 8.98 -6.37 7.78
CA LEU A 35 10.07 -7.32 8.04
C LEU A 35 11.24 -7.10 7.09
N GLY A 36 10.99 -7.08 5.78
CA GLY A 36 12.01 -6.91 4.75
C GLY A 36 12.73 -5.56 4.81
N PHE A 37 12.05 -4.51 5.29
CA PHE A 37 12.70 -3.25 5.62
C PHE A 37 13.64 -3.39 6.81
N LEU A 38 13.19 -4.02 7.89
CA LEU A 38 13.95 -4.17 9.15
C LEU A 38 15.13 -5.14 9.02
N SER A 39 15.06 -6.13 8.14
CA SER A 39 16.18 -7.03 7.82
C SER A 39 17.41 -6.32 7.24
N LYS A 40 17.32 -5.01 6.93
CA LYS A 40 18.43 -4.19 6.45
C LYS A 40 18.91 -3.26 7.57
N PRO A 41 20.04 -3.55 8.25
CA PRO A 41 20.49 -2.77 9.42
C PRO A 41 20.67 -1.27 9.13
N MET A 42 21.15 -0.93 7.93
CA MET A 42 21.30 0.48 7.52
C MET A 42 19.97 1.23 7.47
N TYR A 43 18.86 0.57 7.13
CA TYR A 43 17.55 1.20 7.06
C TYR A 43 16.98 1.47 8.45
N VAL A 44 17.17 0.54 9.39
CA VAL A 44 16.84 0.75 10.81
C VAL A 44 17.65 1.93 11.38
N HIS A 45 18.94 2.01 11.07
CA HIS A 45 19.77 3.15 11.47
C HIS A 45 19.24 4.49 10.93
N ARG A 46 18.76 4.52 9.68
CA ARG A 46 18.17 5.74 9.10
C ARG A 46 16.85 6.15 9.76
N LEU A 47 16.06 5.23 10.30
CA LEU A 47 14.87 5.58 11.12
C LEU A 47 15.24 6.31 12.41
N VAL A 48 16.44 6.09 12.94
CA VAL A 48 16.98 6.79 14.11
C VAL A 48 17.50 8.17 13.75
N LEU A 49 18.10 8.31 12.56
CA LEU A 49 18.72 9.56 12.09
C LEU A 49 17.73 10.57 11.50
N ASN A 50 16.70 10.11 10.79
CA ASN A 50 15.77 10.97 10.06
C ASN A 50 14.58 11.58 10.85
N PRO A 51 14.32 11.33 12.16
CA PRO A 51 13.25 12.03 12.89
C PRO A 51 13.26 13.56 12.80
N PRO A 52 14.42 14.27 12.77
CA PRO A 52 14.46 15.72 12.55
C PRO A 52 13.92 16.18 11.18
N LYS A 53 13.84 15.28 10.19
CA LYS A 53 13.28 15.58 8.86
C LYS A 53 11.75 15.46 8.84
N LEU A 54 11.14 14.89 9.88
CA LEU A 54 9.70 14.66 9.93
C LEU A 54 9.01 15.90 10.49
N PHE A 55 7.95 16.35 9.81
CA PHE A 55 7.10 17.42 10.31
C PHE A 55 5.62 17.12 10.09
N THR A 56 4.77 17.67 10.93
CA THR A 56 3.32 17.63 10.70
C THR A 56 2.92 18.87 9.91
N PRO A 57 2.32 18.72 8.71
CA PRO A 57 1.85 19.86 7.94
C PRO A 57 0.90 20.75 8.73
N THR A 58 1.01 22.06 8.55
CA THR A 58 -0.02 23.01 8.98
C THR A 58 -1.32 22.77 8.20
N LYS A 59 -2.42 23.36 8.65
CA LYS A 59 -3.70 23.29 7.93
C LYS A 59 -3.56 23.81 6.50
N VAL A 60 -2.95 24.99 6.31
CA VAL A 60 -2.73 25.59 4.98
C VAL A 60 -1.87 24.68 4.09
N GLN A 61 -0.81 24.07 4.62
CA GLN A 61 0.00 23.11 3.86
C GLN A 61 -0.80 21.86 3.49
N SER A 62 -1.64 21.37 4.42
CA SER A 62 -2.51 20.21 4.15
C SER A 62 -3.54 20.52 3.07
N ASP A 63 -4.16 21.70 3.14
CA ASP A 63 -5.14 22.16 2.16
C ASP A 63 -4.48 22.29 0.77
N ASN A 64 -3.28 22.86 0.68
CA ASN A 64 -2.53 22.94 -0.57
C ASN A 64 -2.18 21.56 -1.15
N ILE A 65 -1.78 20.61 -0.31
CA ILE A 65 -1.48 19.23 -0.74
C ILE A 65 -2.76 18.55 -1.26
N ASN A 66 -3.87 18.72 -0.55
CA ASN A 66 -5.15 18.13 -0.93
C ASN A 66 -5.69 18.75 -2.24
N ASN A 67 -5.67 20.08 -2.37
CA ASN A 67 -6.12 20.76 -3.58
C ASN A 67 -5.32 20.32 -4.82
N LEU A 68 -3.98 20.19 -4.69
CA LEU A 68 -3.15 19.67 -5.78
C LEU A 68 -3.47 18.19 -6.08
N ALA A 69 -3.78 17.39 -5.07
CA ALA A 69 -4.21 16.01 -5.27
C ALA A 69 -5.58 15.94 -5.98
N GLU A 70 -6.52 16.80 -5.62
CA GLU A 70 -7.81 16.94 -6.31
C GLU A 70 -7.65 17.37 -7.77
N ASP A 71 -6.76 18.32 -8.04
CA ASP A 71 -6.44 18.76 -9.41
C ASP A 71 -5.82 17.63 -10.24
N ILE A 72 -4.88 16.86 -9.67
CA ILE A 72 -4.29 15.68 -10.32
C ILE A 72 -5.38 14.65 -10.64
N SER A 73 -6.22 14.34 -9.65
CA SER A 73 -7.29 13.36 -9.80
C SER A 73 -8.29 13.77 -10.87
N ARG A 74 -8.78 15.01 -10.83
CA ARG A 74 -9.73 15.55 -11.81
C ARG A 74 -9.15 15.52 -13.23
N ASN A 75 -7.92 16.01 -13.41
CA ASN A 75 -7.26 15.99 -14.71
C ASN A 75 -7.07 14.57 -15.25
N ALA A 76 -6.79 13.60 -14.36
CA ALA A 76 -6.67 12.21 -14.76
C ALA A 76 -8.02 11.60 -15.13
N TYR A 77 -9.09 11.85 -14.35
CA TYR A 77 -10.45 11.43 -14.65
C TYR A 77 -10.93 11.91 -16.03
N ASP A 78 -10.65 13.17 -16.38
CA ASP A 78 -10.97 13.76 -17.68
C ASP A 78 -10.29 13.03 -18.85
N MET A 79 -9.19 12.29 -18.58
CA MET A 79 -8.44 11.52 -19.57
C MET A 79 -8.85 10.04 -19.64
N ILE A 80 -9.63 9.54 -18.67
CA ILE A 80 -10.01 8.12 -18.57
C ILE A 80 -11.52 7.87 -18.59
N THR A 81 -12.33 8.93 -18.46
CA THR A 81 -13.79 8.84 -18.43
C THR A 81 -14.39 9.71 -19.54
N PRO A 82 -14.76 9.14 -20.70
CA PRO A 82 -15.37 9.90 -21.77
C PRO A 82 -16.81 10.29 -21.43
N THR A 83 -17.17 11.56 -21.63
CA THR A 83 -18.59 11.98 -21.54
C THR A 83 -19.37 11.47 -22.76
N GLU A 84 -20.69 11.28 -22.63
CA GLU A 84 -21.53 10.81 -23.75
C GLU A 84 -21.35 11.68 -25.00
N ASP A 85 -21.33 13.01 -24.83
CA ASP A 85 -21.13 13.94 -25.94
C ASP A 85 -19.75 13.79 -26.63
N GLU A 86 -18.70 13.47 -25.88
CA GLU A 86 -17.35 13.25 -26.44
C GLU A 86 -17.21 11.89 -27.14
N GLN A 87 -17.99 10.87 -26.73
CA GLN A 87 -17.99 9.56 -27.40
C GLN A 87 -18.62 9.65 -28.80
N PHE A 88 -19.69 10.46 -28.95
CA PHE A 88 -20.47 10.55 -30.19
C PHE A 88 -20.05 11.69 -31.14
N ALA A 89 -19.17 12.59 -30.70
CA ALA A 89 -18.62 13.65 -31.54
C ALA A 89 -17.11 13.80 -31.31
N PRO A 90 -16.25 13.05 -32.05
CA PRO A 90 -14.79 13.23 -32.02
C PRO A 90 -14.43 14.53 -32.76
N ARG A 91 -14.88 15.67 -32.23
CA ARG A 91 -14.76 16.96 -32.87
C ARG A 91 -13.62 17.74 -32.22
N TYR A 92 -12.57 17.87 -33.03
CA TYR A 92 -11.46 18.84 -32.99
C TYR A 92 -10.19 18.47 -32.22
N GLY A 93 -9.06 18.54 -32.96
CA GLY A 93 -7.76 19.05 -32.48
C GLY A 93 -6.97 18.17 -31.50
N THR A 94 -5.82 17.66 -31.95
CA THR A 94 -4.72 17.12 -31.13
C THR A 94 -5.03 16.05 -30.08
N TRP A 95 -6.26 15.59 -29.91
CA TRP A 95 -6.64 14.55 -28.95
C TRP A 95 -7.68 13.60 -29.53
N LYS A 96 -7.59 12.30 -29.21
CA LYS A 96 -8.61 11.28 -29.54
C LYS A 96 -8.79 10.29 -28.40
N TRP A 97 -10.00 9.75 -28.29
CA TRP A 97 -10.29 8.60 -27.45
C TRP A 97 -9.83 7.32 -28.13
N MET A 98 -9.07 6.49 -27.40
CA MET A 98 -8.64 5.16 -27.81
C MET A 98 -9.14 4.13 -26.81
N GLN A 99 -9.58 2.99 -27.31
CA GLN A 99 -9.99 1.85 -26.50
C GLN A 99 -8.80 0.87 -26.41
N ALA A 100 -8.36 0.56 -25.19
CA ALA A 100 -7.31 -0.41 -24.93
C ALA A 100 -7.91 -1.64 -24.23
N THR A 101 -7.55 -2.82 -24.73
CA THR A 101 -7.97 -4.10 -24.15
C THR A 101 -6.91 -4.61 -23.18
N PHE A 102 -7.29 -4.76 -21.92
CA PHE A 102 -6.41 -5.21 -20.84
C PHE A 102 -6.68 -6.68 -20.56
N VAL A 103 -5.64 -7.51 -20.64
CA VAL A 103 -5.72 -8.92 -20.23
C VAL A 103 -5.35 -9.02 -18.76
N ILE A 104 -6.35 -9.21 -17.90
CA ILE A 104 -6.13 -9.53 -16.49
C ILE A 104 -5.87 -11.05 -16.45
N ARG A 105 -4.63 -11.44 -16.15
CA ARG A 105 -4.36 -12.81 -15.70
C ARG A 105 -5.04 -12.96 -14.34
N GLY A 106 -5.95 -13.92 -14.22
CA GLY A 106 -6.49 -14.28 -12.92
C GLY A 106 -5.35 -14.54 -11.96
N GLU A 107 -5.44 -14.01 -10.74
CA GLU A 107 -4.47 -14.32 -9.68
C GLU A 107 -4.37 -15.84 -9.54
N ASP A 108 -3.22 -16.40 -9.90
CA ASP A 108 -2.89 -17.76 -9.55
C ASP A 108 -2.89 -17.84 -8.02
N ASP A 109 -3.87 -18.54 -7.45
CA ASP A 109 -3.88 -18.96 -6.05
C ASP A 109 -2.58 -19.76 -5.80
N PRO A 110 -1.63 -19.29 -4.97
CA PRO A 110 -0.39 -20.04 -4.73
C PRO A 110 -0.60 -21.24 -3.80
N ARG A 111 -1.85 -21.66 -3.54
CA ARG A 111 -2.18 -22.84 -2.75
C ARG A 111 -2.13 -24.12 -3.57
N GLY A 112 -0.96 -24.76 -3.53
CA GLY A 112 -0.82 -26.22 -3.56
C GLY A 112 -0.52 -26.82 -4.94
N GLY A 113 0.43 -27.75 -5.08
CA GLY A 113 1.20 -28.45 -4.07
C GLY A 113 2.12 -29.46 -4.75
N ASP A 114 3.21 -29.80 -4.05
CA ASP A 114 4.02 -30.95 -4.39
C ASP A 114 3.45 -32.18 -3.66
N GLN A 115 3.42 -33.30 -4.39
CA GLN A 115 3.12 -34.70 -4.00
C GLN A 115 1.66 -35.25 -4.05
N ALA A 116 1.39 -35.86 -5.20
CA ALA A 116 1.25 -37.31 -5.46
C ALA A 116 -0.04 -38.10 -5.11
N ALA A 117 -0.39 -38.91 -6.13
CA ALA A 117 -1.10 -40.19 -6.15
C ALA A 117 -2.64 -40.19 -6.15
N GLY A 118 -3.20 -40.59 -7.31
CA GLY A 118 -4.61 -41.00 -7.45
C GLY A 118 -5.22 -40.46 -8.74
N GLY A 119 -5.15 -41.25 -9.82
CA GLY A 119 -5.66 -40.83 -11.12
C GLY A 119 -7.17 -40.64 -11.13
N VAL A 120 -7.63 -39.44 -11.49
CA VAL A 120 -8.93 -39.16 -12.10
C VAL A 120 -8.76 -37.96 -13.04
N ALA A 121 -9.42 -38.03 -14.20
CA ALA A 121 -9.34 -37.14 -15.36
C ALA A 121 -8.99 -35.65 -15.11
N HIS A 122 -7.94 -35.17 -15.77
CA HIS A 122 -7.67 -33.75 -15.98
C HIS A 122 -8.78 -33.12 -16.82
N ALA A 123 -9.74 -32.47 -16.17
CA ALA A 123 -10.46 -31.36 -16.79
C ALA A 123 -9.47 -30.20 -16.90
N LYS A 124 -9.25 -29.70 -18.13
CA LYS A 124 -8.43 -28.51 -18.38
C LYS A 124 -9.02 -27.36 -17.57
N GLN A 125 -8.28 -26.88 -16.58
CA GLN A 125 -8.61 -25.63 -15.90
C GLN A 125 -8.41 -24.51 -16.94
N GLU A 126 -9.51 -23.97 -17.43
CA GLU A 126 -9.50 -22.84 -18.35
C GLU A 126 -8.83 -21.66 -17.64
N ASP A 127 -7.67 -21.23 -18.16
CA ASP A 127 -7.07 -19.93 -17.87
C ASP A 127 -8.15 -18.87 -18.15
N LYS A 128 -8.85 -18.43 -17.11
CA LYS A 128 -9.80 -17.32 -17.22
C LYS A 128 -9.01 -16.03 -17.34
N THR A 129 -8.52 -15.78 -18.54
CA THR A 129 -8.05 -14.47 -18.97
C THR A 129 -9.28 -13.58 -19.12
N LEU A 130 -9.44 -12.62 -18.20
CA LEU A 130 -10.51 -11.63 -18.29
C LEU A 130 -9.96 -10.45 -19.07
N SER A 131 -10.52 -10.18 -20.24
CA SER A 131 -10.21 -8.97 -21.00
C SER A 131 -11.19 -7.86 -20.63
N THR A 132 -10.71 -6.70 -20.20
CA THR A 132 -11.55 -5.51 -20.01
C THR A 132 -11.12 -4.41 -20.97
N ASP A 133 -12.08 -3.78 -21.64
CA ASP A 133 -11.79 -2.61 -22.45
C ASP A 133 -11.86 -1.34 -21.61
N GLN A 134 -10.85 -0.47 -21.71
CA GLN A 134 -10.82 0.84 -21.05
C GLN A 134 -10.55 1.95 -22.07
N TRP A 135 -11.06 3.14 -21.79
CA TRP A 135 -10.93 4.31 -22.66
C TRP A 135 -9.82 5.24 -22.17
N VAL A 136 -8.92 5.67 -23.07
CA VAL A 136 -7.89 6.67 -22.76
C VAL A 136 -7.96 7.79 -23.78
N LYS A 137 -7.89 9.04 -23.32
CA LYS A 137 -7.73 10.20 -24.17
C LYS A 137 -6.25 10.41 -24.45
N VAL A 138 -5.84 10.28 -25.70
CA VAL A 138 -4.43 10.43 -26.12
C VAL A 138 -4.25 11.63 -27.02
N ALA A 139 -3.10 12.29 -26.90
CA ALA A 139 -2.73 13.36 -27.80
C ALA A 139 -2.31 12.79 -29.16
N ILE A 140 -2.84 13.33 -30.24
CA ILE A 140 -2.40 13.07 -31.61
C ILE A 140 -1.55 14.24 -32.07
N ASP A 141 -0.25 13.98 -32.14
CA ASP A 141 0.70 14.83 -32.83
C ASP A 141 0.82 14.32 -34.27
N PRO A 142 0.43 15.10 -35.30
CA PRO A 142 0.49 14.67 -36.71
C PRO A 142 1.92 14.43 -37.20
N THR A 143 2.95 14.83 -36.43
CA THR A 143 4.36 14.61 -36.73
C THR A 143 4.94 13.38 -36.03
N LYS A 144 4.18 12.74 -35.13
CA LYS A 144 4.60 11.54 -34.40
C LYS A 144 3.75 10.34 -34.82
N GLU A 145 4.32 9.15 -34.66
CA GLU A 145 3.56 7.92 -34.81
C GLU A 145 2.43 7.86 -33.78
N ILE A 146 1.31 7.23 -34.18
CA ILE A 146 0.18 6.98 -33.29
C ILE A 146 0.69 6.07 -32.15
N PRO A 147 0.38 6.37 -30.87
CA PRO A 147 0.81 5.54 -29.75
C PRO A 147 0.38 4.08 -29.93
N SER A 148 1.27 3.15 -29.58
CA SER A 148 0.94 1.72 -29.60
C SER A 148 -0.04 1.39 -28.46
N THR A 149 -0.71 0.23 -28.53
CA THR A 149 -1.57 -0.23 -27.43
C THR A 149 -0.82 -0.34 -26.10
N GLU A 150 0.45 -0.73 -26.13
CA GLU A 150 1.30 -0.84 -24.94
C GLU A 150 1.56 0.54 -24.30
N ASP A 151 1.85 1.56 -25.12
CA ASP A 151 2.01 2.94 -24.66
C ASP A 151 0.71 3.47 -24.03
N VAL A 152 -0.44 3.11 -24.62
CA VAL A 152 -1.76 3.47 -24.10
C VAL A 152 -2.04 2.77 -22.77
N CYS A 153 -1.64 1.51 -22.60
CA CYS A 153 -1.78 0.78 -21.34
C CYS A 153 -0.95 1.41 -20.21
N VAL A 154 0.32 1.77 -20.46
CA VAL A 154 1.17 2.46 -19.48
C VAL A 154 0.58 3.83 -19.12
N THR A 155 0.06 4.54 -20.13
CA THR A 155 -0.63 5.83 -19.92
C THR A 155 -1.87 5.65 -19.05
N TRP A 156 -2.70 4.64 -19.33
CA TRP A 156 -3.87 4.30 -18.53
C TRP A 156 -3.51 3.96 -17.09
N GLU A 157 -2.51 3.13 -16.84
CA GLU A 157 -2.12 2.74 -15.47
C GLU A 157 -1.69 3.97 -14.65
N THR A 158 -0.91 4.86 -15.26
CA THR A 158 -0.50 6.12 -14.64
C THR A 158 -1.71 7.00 -14.35
N LEU A 159 -2.59 7.20 -15.33
CA LEU A 159 -3.79 8.01 -15.16
C LEU A 159 -4.76 7.41 -14.13
N LYS A 160 -4.89 6.09 -14.08
CA LYS A 160 -5.70 5.39 -13.08
C LYS A 160 -5.13 5.64 -11.68
N GLN A 161 -3.82 5.53 -11.50
CA GLN A 161 -3.19 5.87 -10.21
C GLN A 161 -3.43 7.32 -9.83
N ASP A 162 -3.29 8.25 -10.77
CA ASP A 162 -3.51 9.67 -10.53
C ASP A 162 -4.98 9.99 -10.22
N ALA A 163 -5.92 9.34 -10.91
CA ALA A 163 -7.35 9.50 -10.71
C ALA A 163 -7.81 9.02 -9.33
N TYR A 164 -7.41 7.80 -8.93
CA TYR A 164 -7.91 7.16 -7.72
C TYR A 164 -7.02 7.38 -6.49
N PHE A 165 -5.71 7.60 -6.68
CA PHE A 165 -4.71 7.68 -5.62
C PHE A 165 -3.75 8.87 -5.80
N PRO A 166 -4.25 10.10 -6.03
CA PRO A 166 -3.45 11.26 -6.41
C PRO A 166 -2.36 11.64 -5.39
N LEU A 167 -2.56 11.29 -4.11
CA LEU A 167 -1.57 11.53 -3.06
C LEU A 167 -0.30 10.70 -3.25
N LEU A 168 -0.35 9.53 -3.89
CA LEU A 168 0.86 8.75 -4.19
C LEU A 168 1.80 9.52 -5.12
N ARG A 169 1.25 10.33 -6.04
CA ARG A 169 2.02 11.18 -6.94
C ARG A 169 2.51 12.45 -6.27
N ASN A 170 1.61 13.15 -5.57
CA ASN A 170 1.91 14.47 -5.00
C ASN A 170 2.70 14.38 -3.68
N CYS A 171 2.21 13.59 -2.73
CA CYS A 171 2.75 13.52 -1.38
C CYS A 171 2.66 12.08 -0.82
N PRO A 172 3.52 11.16 -1.30
CA PRO A 172 3.41 9.75 -0.95
C PRO A 172 3.44 9.47 0.56
N SER A 173 4.18 10.26 1.35
CA SER A 173 4.23 10.07 2.81
C SER A 173 2.90 10.33 3.53
N LEU A 174 1.94 10.98 2.86
CA LEU A 174 0.58 11.22 3.34
C LEU A 174 -0.50 10.38 2.63
N ALA A 175 -0.14 9.58 1.61
CA ALA A 175 -1.05 8.72 0.84
C ALA A 175 -1.38 7.41 1.58
N PRO A 176 -2.65 7.10 1.92
CA PRO A 176 -2.99 5.90 2.69
C PRO A 176 -2.48 4.60 2.07
N GLU A 177 -2.42 4.57 0.74
CA GLU A 177 -1.90 3.47 -0.07
C GLU A 177 -0.42 3.19 0.19
N THR A 178 0.35 4.17 0.67
CA THR A 178 1.76 3.98 1.02
C THR A 178 1.93 2.94 2.14
N GLY A 179 1.01 2.88 3.12
CA GLY A 179 1.05 1.93 4.22
C GLY A 179 2.46 1.73 4.82
N ALA A 180 2.95 0.49 4.80
CA ALA A 180 4.29 0.12 5.28
C ALA A 180 5.45 0.77 4.49
N GLY A 181 5.23 1.20 3.25
CA GLY A 181 6.21 1.91 2.42
C GLY A 181 6.71 3.22 3.05
N ILE A 182 6.01 3.77 4.04
CA ILE A 182 6.43 4.96 4.79
C ILE A 182 7.82 4.79 5.42
N LEU A 183 8.17 3.56 5.85
CA LEU A 183 9.48 3.23 6.40
C LEU A 183 10.58 3.53 5.38
N SER A 184 10.39 3.08 4.13
CA SER A 184 11.31 3.32 3.03
C SER A 184 11.39 4.80 2.64
N LEU A 185 10.26 5.51 2.61
CA LEU A 185 10.24 6.96 2.35
C LEU A 185 11.05 7.71 3.40
N VAL A 186 10.82 7.42 4.68
CA VAL A 186 11.55 8.06 5.78
C VAL A 186 13.02 7.69 5.77
N ALA A 187 13.37 6.43 5.54
CA ALA A 187 14.77 6.01 5.48
C ALA A 187 15.54 6.68 4.33
N ASN A 188 14.92 6.85 3.16
CA ASN A 188 15.56 7.42 1.98
C ASN A 188 15.41 8.94 1.87
N ALA A 189 14.86 9.60 2.90
CA ALA A 189 14.64 11.03 2.95
C ALA A 189 15.91 11.86 2.68
N THR A 190 15.93 12.63 1.59
CA THR A 190 16.95 13.66 1.33
C THR A 190 16.53 15.03 1.86
N GLY A 191 15.22 15.29 1.99
CA GLY A 191 14.65 16.53 2.51
C GLY A 191 13.65 16.32 3.65
N MET A 192 12.89 17.37 3.97
CA MET A 192 11.80 17.32 4.95
C MET A 192 10.66 16.44 4.42
N ILE A 193 10.09 15.61 5.30
CA ILE A 193 8.98 14.71 4.97
C ILE A 193 7.75 15.07 5.81
N PRO A 194 6.62 15.41 5.19
CA PRO A 194 5.38 15.58 5.90
C PRO A 194 4.85 14.23 6.37
N VAL A 195 4.48 14.13 7.64
CA VAL A 195 3.88 12.93 8.24
C VAL A 195 2.66 13.29 9.06
N ARG A 196 1.67 12.39 9.07
CA ARG A 196 0.57 12.41 10.03
C ARG A 196 0.87 11.43 11.16
N ARG A 197 0.41 11.76 12.37
CA ARG A 197 0.46 10.84 13.51
C ARG A 197 -0.91 10.21 13.69
N GLU A 198 -1.17 9.15 12.94
CA GLU A 198 -2.49 8.51 12.83
C GLU A 198 -2.76 7.52 13.98
N THR A 199 -2.32 7.87 15.20
CA THR A 199 -2.47 7.00 16.39
C THR A 199 -3.93 6.82 16.81
N SER A 200 -4.85 7.67 16.35
CA SER A 200 -6.30 7.47 16.53
C SER A 200 -6.81 6.19 15.87
N HIS A 201 -6.10 5.67 14.86
CA HIS A 201 -6.47 4.45 14.15
C HIS A 201 -5.97 3.16 14.81
N ILE A 202 -5.31 3.23 15.97
CA ILE A 202 -4.81 2.03 16.67
C ILE A 202 -5.96 1.03 16.92
N ALA A 203 -7.13 1.50 17.36
CA ALA A 203 -8.27 0.64 17.65
C ALA A 203 -9.06 0.19 16.40
N SER A 204 -8.94 0.91 15.28
CA SER A 204 -9.71 0.62 14.06
C SER A 204 -8.95 -0.19 13.03
N ALA A 205 -7.63 -0.34 13.17
CA ALA A 205 -6.81 -1.09 12.22
C ALA A 205 -6.92 -2.61 12.44
N ASP A 206 -7.02 -3.37 11.35
CA ASP A 206 -7.08 -4.83 11.41
C ASP A 206 -5.75 -5.42 11.90
N TRP A 207 -4.64 -4.79 11.50
CA TRP A 207 -3.27 -5.15 11.89
C TRP A 207 -2.47 -3.93 12.32
N VAL A 208 -1.66 -4.08 13.36
CA VAL A 208 -0.75 -3.02 13.82
C VAL A 208 0.66 -3.58 13.95
N TYR A 209 1.60 -2.96 13.24
CA TYR A 209 3.02 -3.30 13.26
C TYR A 209 3.78 -2.21 14.00
N VAL A 210 4.41 -2.56 15.12
CA VAL A 210 5.16 -1.62 15.95
C VAL A 210 6.63 -1.94 15.87
N VAL A 211 7.39 -1.04 15.25
CA VAL A 211 8.85 -1.01 15.32
C VAL A 211 9.22 -0.20 16.55
N ASP A 212 9.46 -0.87 17.67
CA ASP A 212 9.95 -0.22 18.89
C ASP A 212 11.47 -0.26 18.90
N VAL A 213 12.06 0.87 18.52
CA VAL A 213 13.52 1.04 18.46
C VAL A 213 14.12 1.14 19.86
N ASP A 214 13.38 1.71 20.82
CA ASP A 214 13.85 1.84 22.21
C ASP A 214 13.99 0.47 22.87
N LYS A 215 13.11 -0.47 22.53
CA LYS A 215 13.13 -1.87 23.03
C LYS A 215 13.81 -2.85 22.09
N VAL A 216 14.20 -2.42 20.89
CA VAL A 216 14.80 -3.26 19.84
C VAL A 216 13.89 -4.44 19.47
N VAL A 217 12.58 -4.17 19.31
CA VAL A 217 11.60 -5.21 18.94
C VAL A 217 10.66 -4.77 17.81
N LEU A 218 10.27 -5.74 16.98
CA LEU A 218 9.09 -5.70 16.14
C LEU A 218 7.96 -6.40 16.90
N GLU A 219 6.86 -5.70 17.16
CA GLU A 219 5.65 -6.27 17.75
C GLU A 219 4.50 -6.23 16.74
N VAL A 220 3.72 -7.30 16.67
CA VAL A 220 2.55 -7.42 15.79
C VAL A 220 1.31 -7.58 16.64
N PHE A 221 0.30 -6.80 16.33
CA PHE A 221 -1.01 -6.83 16.96
C PHE A 221 -2.10 -6.97 15.89
N SER A 222 -3.27 -7.46 16.27
CA SER A 222 -4.43 -7.50 15.39
C SER A 222 -5.71 -7.07 16.12
N GLY A 223 -6.59 -6.37 15.39
CA GLY A 223 -7.90 -5.93 15.88
C GLY A 223 -8.88 -7.09 16.07
N ILE A 224 -8.71 -8.13 15.26
CA ILE A 224 -9.56 -9.33 15.24
C ILE A 224 -8.90 -10.54 15.93
N HIS A 225 -7.57 -10.65 15.85
CA HIS A 225 -6.80 -11.72 16.48
C HIS A 225 -5.94 -11.16 17.61
N GLY A 226 -5.92 -11.76 18.80
CA GLY A 226 -5.23 -11.06 19.90
C GLY A 226 -5.67 -11.43 21.31
N VAL A 227 -4.73 -11.50 22.25
CA VAL A 227 -5.07 -11.37 23.67
C VAL A 227 -5.26 -9.88 23.97
N ARG A 228 -6.51 -9.48 24.19
CA ARG A 228 -6.87 -8.11 24.58
C ARG A 228 -6.46 -7.83 26.03
N GLY A 229 -6.19 -6.57 26.34
CA GLY A 229 -5.98 -6.11 27.73
C GLY A 229 -4.59 -6.30 28.35
N GLY A 230 -3.64 -6.99 27.70
CA GLY A 230 -2.41 -7.44 28.39
C GLY A 230 -1.07 -6.77 28.04
N LYS A 231 -1.02 -5.83 27.08
CA LYS A 231 0.25 -5.31 26.53
C LYS A 231 0.16 -3.80 26.21
N ARG A 232 0.96 -3.33 25.24
CA ARG A 232 1.10 -1.92 24.82
C ARG A 232 -0.23 -1.18 24.70
N PHE A 233 -1.25 -1.82 24.14
CA PHE A 233 -2.56 -1.21 23.89
C PHE A 233 -3.65 -1.68 24.86
N GLY A 234 -3.30 -2.30 25.99
CA GLY A 234 -4.28 -2.86 26.93
C GLY A 234 -5.23 -1.85 27.58
N LYS A 235 -4.90 -0.56 27.53
CA LYS A 235 -5.76 0.54 28.03
C LYS A 235 -6.68 1.15 26.96
N ILE A 236 -6.53 0.75 25.70
CA ILE A 236 -7.35 1.25 24.60
C ILE A 236 -8.57 0.34 24.50
N GLU A 237 -9.76 0.92 24.69
CA GLU A 237 -11.01 0.20 24.48
C GLU A 237 -11.09 -0.29 23.03
N TYR A 238 -11.42 -1.56 22.84
CA TYR A 238 -11.35 -2.24 21.53
C TYR A 238 -9.96 -2.21 20.86
N GLY A 239 -8.89 -1.93 21.62
CA GLY A 239 -7.53 -1.94 21.11
C GLY A 239 -7.11 -3.31 20.58
N PRO A 240 -6.13 -3.34 19.65
CA PRO A 240 -5.69 -4.57 19.02
C PRO A 240 -4.95 -5.42 20.05
N GLY A 241 -5.20 -6.72 20.01
CA GLY A 241 -4.54 -7.66 20.92
C GLY A 241 -3.16 -8.04 20.40
N PHE A 242 -2.24 -8.31 21.32
CA PHE A 242 -0.88 -8.72 20.96
C PHE A 242 -0.91 -10.08 20.27
N VAL A 243 -0.21 -10.24 19.15
CA VAL A 243 -0.08 -11.51 18.42
C VAL A 243 1.30 -12.10 18.69
N ALA A 244 2.36 -11.45 18.24
CA ALA A 244 3.73 -11.94 18.33
C ALA A 244 4.74 -10.79 18.37
N GLY A 245 5.99 -11.09 18.71
CA GLY A 245 7.08 -10.12 18.63
C GLY A 245 8.45 -10.76 18.52
N TRP A 246 9.36 -10.08 17.84
CA TRP A 246 10.72 -10.52 17.54
C TRP A 246 11.70 -9.39 17.84
N ARG A 247 12.95 -9.74 18.17
CA ARG A 247 13.99 -8.72 18.33
C ARG A 247 14.46 -8.24 16.96
N LEU A 248 14.78 -6.96 16.85
CA LEU A 248 15.26 -6.38 15.58
C LEU A 248 16.67 -6.88 15.19
N ASP A 249 17.44 -7.38 16.16
CA ASP A 249 18.77 -7.98 15.95
C ASP A 249 18.73 -9.50 15.70
N ASP A 250 17.54 -10.11 15.77
CA ASP A 250 17.30 -11.55 15.58
C ASP A 250 15.95 -11.77 14.88
N LEU A 251 15.80 -11.17 13.68
CA LEU A 251 14.57 -11.25 12.91
C LEU A 251 14.45 -12.62 12.22
N PRO A 252 13.26 -13.23 12.22
CA PRO A 252 13.01 -14.50 11.55
C PRO A 252 13.09 -14.35 10.03
N SER A 253 13.20 -15.49 9.34
CA SER A 253 12.97 -15.55 7.89
C SER A 253 11.50 -15.16 7.57
N PRO A 254 11.17 -14.69 6.35
CA PRO A 254 9.79 -14.42 5.96
C PRO A 254 8.83 -15.58 6.21
N LYS A 255 9.28 -16.81 5.95
CA LYS A 255 8.49 -18.03 6.17
C LYS A 255 8.22 -18.28 7.65
N ASP A 256 9.24 -18.10 8.49
CA ASP A 256 9.12 -18.34 9.94
C ASP A 256 8.36 -17.21 10.64
N PHE A 257 8.43 -15.99 10.12
CA PHE A 257 7.60 -14.86 10.55
C PHE A 257 6.11 -15.19 10.41
N LEU A 258 5.67 -15.60 9.21
CA LEU A 258 4.27 -15.93 8.95
C LEU A 258 3.81 -17.14 9.78
N LYS A 259 4.61 -18.20 9.82
CA LYS A 259 4.32 -19.36 10.69
C LYS A 259 4.20 -18.99 12.16
N GLY A 260 5.06 -18.08 12.64
CA GLY A 260 5.01 -17.59 14.02
C GLY A 260 3.72 -16.84 14.32
N ILE A 261 3.22 -16.07 13.35
CA ILE A 261 1.92 -15.40 13.45
C ILE A 261 0.78 -16.43 13.45
N ASP A 262 0.76 -17.35 12.50
CA ASP A 262 -0.27 -18.40 12.41
C ASP A 262 -0.34 -19.22 13.69
N ALA A 263 0.80 -19.67 14.21
CA ALA A 263 0.86 -20.42 15.47
C ALA A 263 0.34 -19.59 16.66
N ALA A 264 0.63 -18.28 16.70
CA ALA A 264 0.13 -17.40 17.75
C ALA A 264 -1.38 -17.14 17.66
N ILE A 265 -1.96 -17.22 16.46
CA ILE A 265 -3.41 -17.13 16.24
C ILE A 265 -4.10 -18.45 16.62
N MET A 266 -3.54 -19.59 16.20
CA MET A 266 -4.14 -20.92 16.40
C MET A 266 -4.02 -21.47 17.83
N SER A 267 -3.10 -20.93 18.64
CA SER A 267 -2.91 -21.33 20.05
C SER A 267 -3.89 -20.65 21.02
N ARG A 268 -4.95 -20.02 20.50
CA ARG A 268 -5.92 -19.21 21.25
C ARG A 268 -7.35 -19.65 20.94
#